data_AF-A0A7W1E8N9-F1
#
_entry.id   AF-A0A7W1E8N9-F1
#
_cell.length_a   1.000
_cell.length_b   1.000
_cell.length_c   1.000
_cell.angle_alpha   90.00
_cell.angle_beta   90.00
_cell.angle_gamma   90.00
#
_symmetry.space_group_name_H-M   'P 1'
#
loop_
_entity.id
_entity.type
_entity.pdbx_description
1 polymer ?
#
loop_
_entity_poly.entity_id
_entity_poly.type
_entity_poly.pdbx_seq_one_letter_code
_entity_poly.pdbx_strand_id
1 'polypeptide(L)'
;VRELENAVERAVILSPGARIVRAALPERVLDRKAVPFVAERTPANPSLETIERAYIKWVLDSVGGNKTRAAEVLGIDPSTLHRKLARFSDGTGASQTPV
;
A
#
# COMPACT_ATOMS: atom_id res chain seq x y z
N VAL A 1 -10.87 -8.07 -5.65
CA VAL A 1 -12.15 -8.29 -4.93
C VAL A 1 -12.33 -9.72 -4.43
N ARG A 2 -11.94 -10.76 -5.20
CA ARG A 2 -12.09 -12.18 -4.83
C ARG A 2 -11.56 -12.60 -3.47
N GLU A 3 -10.44 -12.02 -3.01
CA GLU A 3 -9.87 -12.39 -1.70
C GLU A 3 -10.74 -11.96 -0.51
N LEU A 4 -11.47 -10.86 -0.65
CA LEU A 4 -12.37 -10.37 0.41
C LEU A 4 -13.64 -11.22 0.46
N GLU A 5 -14.18 -11.58 -0.71
CA GLU A 5 -15.36 -12.47 -0.82
C GLU A 5 -15.10 -13.80 -0.12
N ASN A 6 -13.98 -14.46 -0.45
CA ASN A 6 -13.61 -15.74 0.16
C ASN A 6 -13.44 -15.64 1.69
N ALA A 7 -12.93 -14.51 2.18
CA ALA A 7 -12.75 -14.30 3.61
C ALA A 7 -14.08 -14.09 4.36
N VAL A 8 -15.03 -13.37 3.75
CA VAL A 8 -16.37 -13.14 4.30
C VAL A 8 -17.19 -14.43 4.28
N GLU A 9 -17.15 -15.19 3.18
CA GLU A 9 -17.86 -16.47 3.07
C GLU A 9 -17.43 -17.46 4.17
N ARG A 10 -16.11 -17.61 4.38
CA ARG A 10 -15.58 -18.45 5.44
C ARG A 10 -15.97 -17.97 6.84
N ALA A 11 -16.02 -16.66 7.05
CA ALA A 11 -16.42 -16.08 8.33
C ALA A 11 -17.91 -16.28 8.65
N VAL A 12 -18.76 -16.28 7.63
CA VAL A 12 -20.19 -16.62 7.76
C VAL A 12 -20.36 -18.09 8.14
N ILE A 13 -19.64 -19.01 7.47
CA ILE A 13 -19.72 -20.46 7.75
C ILE A 13 -19.29 -20.78 9.19
N LEU A 14 -18.24 -20.11 9.68
CA LEU A 14 -17.68 -20.36 11.01
C LEU A 14 -18.39 -19.60 12.15
N SER A 15 -19.38 -18.76 11.83
CA SER A 15 -20.15 -18.00 12.82
C SER A 15 -21.54 -18.60 13.02
N PRO A 16 -21.80 -19.29 14.15
CA PRO A 16 -23.10 -19.93 14.39
C PRO A 16 -24.25 -18.97 14.74
N GLY A 17 -24.06 -17.65 14.60
CA GLY A 17 -25.07 -16.64 14.95
C GLY A 17 -25.03 -15.42 14.04
N ALA A 18 -25.96 -14.48 14.25
CA ALA A 18 -26.15 -13.30 13.40
C ALA A 18 -24.99 -12.27 13.44
N ARG A 19 -23.92 -12.53 14.20
CA ARG A 19 -22.75 -11.65 14.34
C ARG A 19 -21.48 -12.44 14.09
N ILE A 20 -20.70 -11.98 13.11
CA ILE A 20 -19.35 -12.49 12.87
C ILE A 20 -18.43 -12.01 13.99
N VAL A 21 -17.84 -12.96 14.71
CA VAL A 21 -16.86 -12.68 15.77
C VAL A 21 -15.44 -12.73 15.21
N ARG A 22 -14.49 -12.06 15.87
CA ARG A 22 -13.08 -12.03 15.44
C ARG A 22 -12.50 -13.42 15.16
N ALA A 23 -12.85 -14.41 15.98
CA ALA A 23 -12.38 -15.80 15.83
C ALA A 23 -12.84 -16.49 14.54
N ALA A 24 -13.88 -15.99 13.88
CA ALA A 24 -14.40 -16.54 12.63
C ALA A 24 -13.69 -15.98 11.39
N LEU A 25 -12.92 -14.89 11.52
CA LEU A 25 -12.18 -14.31 10.41
C LEU A 25 -10.90 -15.14 10.13
N PRO A 26 -10.53 -15.35 8.86
CA PRO A 26 -9.26 -15.99 8.52
C PRO A 26 -8.08 -15.24 9.13
N GLU A 27 -7.05 -15.98 9.56
CA GLU A 27 -5.83 -15.40 10.13
C GLU A 27 -5.27 -14.30 9.24
N ARG A 28 -5.25 -14.45 7.91
CA ARG A 28 -4.77 -13.41 6.99
C ARG A 28 -5.48 -12.05 7.10
N VAL A 29 -6.74 -12.02 7.54
CA VAL A 29 -7.50 -10.79 7.80
C VAL A 29 -7.15 -10.20 9.16
N LEU A 30 -6.97 -11.07 10.15
CA LEU A 30 -6.60 -10.70 11.53
C LEU A 30 -5.14 -10.25 11.65
N ASP A 31 -4.27 -10.88 10.86
CA ASP A 31 -2.82 -10.76 10.86
C ASP A 31 -2.34 -9.67 9.91
N ARG A 32 -3.27 -8.85 9.42
CA ARG A 32 -2.96 -7.54 8.87
C ARG A 32 -2.48 -6.66 10.03
N LYS A 33 -1.25 -6.92 10.49
CA LYS A 33 -0.48 -5.98 11.30
C LYS A 33 -0.55 -4.67 10.53
N ALA A 34 -1.25 -3.69 11.09
CA ALA A 34 -1.04 -2.31 10.69
C ALA A 34 0.46 -2.12 10.88
N VAL A 35 1.22 -2.15 9.79
CA VAL A 35 2.65 -1.89 9.85
C VAL A 35 2.68 -0.46 10.35
N PRO A 36 3.04 -0.21 11.62
CA PRO A 36 3.16 1.15 12.08
C PRO A 36 4.21 1.75 11.16
N PHE A 37 3.97 2.95 10.64
CA PHE A 37 4.96 3.65 9.82
C PHE A 37 6.32 3.75 10.55
N VAL A 38 6.28 3.61 11.89
CA VAL A 38 7.42 3.50 12.79
C VAL A 38 7.19 2.36 13.79
N ALA A 39 7.70 1.15 13.53
CA ALA A 39 7.73 0.05 14.51
C ALA A 39 9.02 0.13 15.35
N GLU A 40 8.98 -0.38 16.59
CA GLU A 40 10.09 -0.40 17.59
C GLU A 40 11.27 -1.33 17.26
N ARG A 41 11.59 -1.52 15.98
CA ARG A 41 12.94 -1.85 15.53
C ARG A 41 13.40 -0.59 14.84
N THR A 42 14.58 -0.03 15.15
CA THR A 42 15.12 1.13 14.43
C THR A 42 14.78 0.95 12.95
N PRO A 43 13.79 1.67 12.41
CA PRO A 43 13.30 1.35 11.08
C PRO A 43 14.52 1.50 10.19
N ALA A 44 14.74 0.55 9.27
CA ALA A 44 15.70 0.82 8.21
C ALA A 44 15.27 2.16 7.61
N ASN A 45 16.03 3.24 7.87
CA ASN A 45 15.64 4.58 7.48
C ASN A 45 15.44 4.49 5.97
N PRO A 46 14.18 4.59 5.48
CA PRO A 46 13.93 4.32 4.08
C PRO A 46 14.73 5.33 3.27
N SER A 47 15.30 4.89 2.16
CA SER A 47 15.99 5.80 1.26
C SER A 47 15.06 6.94 0.86
N LEU A 48 15.63 8.11 0.57
CA LEU A 48 14.86 9.25 0.09
C LEU A 48 14.01 8.85 -1.13
N GLU A 49 14.53 7.98 -1.99
CA GLU A 49 13.79 7.42 -3.13
C GLU A 49 12.55 6.62 -2.72
N THR A 50 12.65 5.80 -1.67
CA THR A 50 11.51 5.02 -1.17
C THR A 50 10.42 5.93 -0.63
N ILE A 51 10.80 6.94 0.16
CA ILE A 51 9.87 7.94 0.71
C ILE A 51 9.22 8.73 -0.43
N GLU A 52 10.04 9.20 -1.38
CA GLU A 52 9.57 9.96 -2.53
C GLU A 52 8.58 9.16 -3.38
N ARG A 53 8.88 7.89 -3.68
CA ARG A 53 7.99 6.99 -4.42
C ARG A 53 6.66 6.79 -3.72
N ALA A 54 6.69 6.55 -2.40
CA ALA A 54 5.49 6.37 -1.61
C ALA A 54 4.63 7.65 -1.59
N TYR A 55 5.26 8.81 -1.44
CA TYR A 55 4.56 10.10 -1.42
C TYR A 55 3.96 10.46 -2.78
N ILE A 56 4.71 10.27 -3.87
CA ILE A 56 4.21 10.50 -5.24
C ILE A 56 2.99 9.64 -5.52
N LYS A 57 3.03 8.36 -5.12
CA LYS A 57 1.89 7.45 -5.25
C LYS A 57 0.69 7.93 -4.43
N TRP A 58 0.90 8.30 -3.17
CA TRP A 58 -0.16 8.80 -2.31
C TRP A 58 -0.85 10.04 -2.90
N VAL A 59 -0.07 11.00 -3.42
CA VAL A 59 -0.63 12.19 -4.08
C VAL A 59 -1.42 11.79 -5.33
N LEU A 60 -0.88 10.93 -6.19
CA LEU A 60 -1.58 10.45 -7.38
C LEU A 60 -2.93 9.81 -7.03
N ASP A 61 -2.96 8.95 -6.02
CA ASP A 61 -4.20 8.31 -5.55
C ASP A 61 -5.19 9.36 -5.02
N SER A 62 -4.72 10.38 -4.28
CA SER A 62 -5.55 11.46 -3.74
C SER A 62 -6.21 12.35 -4.80
N VAL A 63 -5.59 12.46 -5.98
CA VAL A 63 -6.10 13.24 -7.12
C VAL A 63 -6.70 12.38 -8.24
N GLY A 64 -6.99 11.10 -7.95
CA GLY A 64 -7.62 10.17 -8.90
C GLY A 64 -6.76 9.84 -10.11
N GLY A 65 -5.44 9.84 -9.98
CA GLY A 65 -4.49 9.53 -11.05
C GLY A 65 -4.21 10.67 -12.03
N ASN A 66 -4.74 11.87 -11.79
CA ASN A 66 -4.45 13.04 -12.62
C ASN A 66 -2.99 13.50 -12.41
N LYS A 67 -2.11 13.17 -13.35
CA LYS A 67 -0.67 13.48 -13.28
C LYS A 67 -0.37 14.98 -13.26
N THR A 68 -1.13 15.79 -14.00
CA THR A 68 -0.95 17.26 -14.01
C THR A 68 -1.27 17.83 -12.63
N ARG A 69 -2.41 17.43 -12.07
CA ARG A 69 -2.82 17.87 -10.72
C ARG A 69 -1.88 17.34 -9.64
N ALA A 70 -1.37 16.12 -9.78
CA ALA A 70 -0.39 15.57 -8.86
C ALA A 70 0.93 16.35 -8.89
N ALA A 71 1.40 16.77 -10.07
CA ALA A 71 2.60 17.58 -10.21
C ALA A 71 2.45 18.95 -9.52
N GLU A 72 1.29 19.59 -9.68
CA GLU A 72 0.95 20.84 -8.97
C GLU A 72 0.97 20.66 -7.45
N VAL A 73 0.34 19.60 -6.92
CA VAL A 73 0.31 19.32 -5.48
C VAL A 73 1.70 18.99 -4.94
N LEU A 74 2.52 18.29 -5.72
CA LEU A 74 3.91 17.97 -5.38
C LEU A 74 4.85 19.18 -5.54
N GLY A 75 4.40 20.28 -6.16
CA GLY A 75 5.22 21.46 -6.43
C GLY A 75 6.36 21.21 -7.42
N ILE A 76 6.20 20.26 -8.34
CA ILE A 76 7.22 19.90 -9.34
C ILE A 76 6.69 20.07 -10.76
N ASP A 77 7.62 20.22 -11.71
CA ASP A 77 7.27 20.25 -13.12
C ASP A 77 6.69 18.89 -13.59
N PRO A 78 5.64 18.87 -14.45
CA PRO A 78 5.06 17.64 -14.97
C PRO A 78 6.05 16.70 -15.67
N SER A 79 7.10 17.22 -16.33
CA SER A 79 8.16 16.40 -16.94
C SER A 79 8.99 15.67 -15.89
N THR A 80 9.20 16.29 -14.72
CA THR A 80 9.91 15.68 -13.60
C THR A 80 9.09 14.56 -12.99
N LEU A 81 7.78 14.75 -12.82
CA LEU A 81 6.88 13.68 -12.37
C LEU A 81 6.91 12.50 -13.35
N HIS A 82 6.79 12.76 -14.66
CA HIS A 82 6.85 11.71 -15.67
C HIS A 82 8.15 10.91 -15.62
N ARG A 83 9.31 11.59 -15.52
CA ARG A 83 10.62 10.94 -15.41
C ARG A 83 10.73 10.07 -14.15
N LYS A 84 10.19 10.52 -13.01
CA LYS A 84 10.17 9.75 -11.77
C LYS A 84 9.29 8.50 -11.89
N LEU A 85 8.10 8.65 -12.47
CA LEU A 85 7.19 7.52 -12.70
C LEU A 85 7.78 6.46 -13.63
N ALA A 86 8.47 6.86 -14.70
CA ALA A 86 9.17 5.93 -15.58
C ALA A 86 10.29 5.16 -14.84
N ARG A 87 11.09 5.85 -14.03
CA ARG A 87 12.11 5.17 -13.20
C ARG A 87 11.50 4.17 -12.22
N PHE A 88 10.32 4.48 -11.66
CA PHE A 88 9.66 3.57 -10.73
C PHE A 88 9.00 2.37 -11.43
N SER A 89 8.48 2.52 -12.66
CA SER A 89 7.97 1.39 -13.43
C SER A 89 9.09 0.43 -13.81
N ASP A 90 10.24 0.96 -14.23
CA ASP A 90 11.37 0.17 -14.71
C ASP A 90 12.13 -0.51 -13.56
N GLY A 91 12.02 0.03 -12.33
CA GLY A 91 12.61 -0.52 -11.10
C GLY A 91 11.81 -1.65 -10.42
N THR A 92 10.67 -2.09 -10.98
CA THR A 92 9.81 -3.13 -10.37
C THR A 92 10.49 -4.51 -10.28
N GLY A 93 11.66 -4.70 -10.92
CA GLY A 93 12.40 -5.97 -10.93
C GLY A 93 13.58 -6.12 -9.95
N ALA A 94 14.02 -5.09 -9.22
CA ALA A 94 15.29 -5.17 -8.50
C ALA A 94 15.30 -4.43 -7.16
N SER A 95 14.57 -4.93 -6.16
CA SER A 95 14.80 -4.63 -4.74
C SER A 95 14.12 -5.70 -3.86
N GLN A 96 14.36 -6.98 -4.16
CA GLN A 96 14.22 -8.06 -3.18
C GLN A 96 15.57 -8.77 -3.10
N THR A 97 16.42 -8.29 -2.20
CA THR A 97 17.47 -9.12 -1.62
C THR A 97 17.27 -9.06 -0.11
N PRO A 98 16.78 -10.14 0.51
CA PRO A 98 16.89 -10.32 1.94
C PRO A 98 18.30 -10.81 2.29
N VAL A 99 18.67 -10.55 3.54
CA VAL A 99 19.85 -10.95 4.32
C VAL A 99 21.06 -10.02 4.18
#